data_AF-A0A4U5WSP1-F1
#
_entry.id   AF-A0A4U5WSP1-F1
#
_cell.length_a   1.000
_cell.length_b   1.000
_cell.length_c   1.000
_cell.angle_alpha   90.00
_cell.angle_beta   90.00
_cell.angle_gamma   90.00
#
_symmetry.space_group_name_H-M   'P 1'
#
loop_
_entity.id
_entity.type
_entity.pdbx_description
1 polymer ?
#
loop_
_entity_poly.entity_id
_entity_poly.type
_entity_poly.pdbx_seq_one_letter_code
_entity_poly.pdbx_strand_id
1 'polypeptide(L)'
;MRTSIRVRQLLAGAATTGLLAGGAAVGLAGTASASPAPASVVSGTQHHATCQWHKGHWEKKWVKAHWEKKPVHHKTWHPGHYDHHGTWHKGYWEDNYSYTWVYVPAHWEHHWVKGHWDCRHR
;
A
#
# COMPACT_ATOMS: atom_id res chain seq x y z
N MET A 1 -7.25 19.67 36.40
CA MET A 1 -6.96 18.32 35.86
C MET A 1 -8.12 17.89 34.98
N ARG A 2 -7.88 17.55 33.71
CA ARG A 2 -8.88 16.98 32.80
C ARG A 2 -8.27 15.72 32.18
N THR A 3 -8.83 14.56 32.49
CA THR A 3 -8.39 13.25 32.04
C THR A 3 -8.84 13.04 30.59
N SER A 4 -7.88 12.93 29.67
CA SER A 4 -8.12 12.54 28.27
C SER A 4 -8.12 11.02 28.17
N ILE A 5 -9.29 10.44 27.93
CA ILE A 5 -9.45 8.99 27.71
C ILE A 5 -9.06 8.68 26.26
N ARG A 6 -7.95 7.96 26.07
CA ARG A 6 -7.53 7.43 24.76
C ARG A 6 -8.32 6.16 24.46
N VAL A 7 -9.27 6.21 23.52
CA VAL A 7 -9.93 5.01 23.00
C VAL A 7 -9.08 4.45 21.85
N ARG A 8 -8.39 3.33 22.11
CA ARG A 8 -7.75 2.52 21.06
C ARG A 8 -8.82 1.64 20.43
N GLN A 9 -9.15 1.87 19.16
CA GLN A 9 -9.97 0.95 18.39
C GLN A 9 -9.10 -0.22 17.92
N LEU A 10 -9.31 -1.39 18.52
CA LEU A 10 -8.81 -2.67 18.01
C LEU A 10 -9.85 -3.21 17.03
N LEU A 11 -9.55 -3.19 15.73
CA LEU A 11 -10.32 -3.92 14.73
C LEU A 11 -9.72 -5.33 14.63
N ALA A 12 -10.34 -6.28 15.32
CA ALA A 12 -10.12 -7.70 15.10
C ALA A 12 -11.04 -8.15 13.94
N GLY A 13 -10.44 -8.44 12.78
CA GLY A 13 -11.15 -9.02 11.65
C GLY A 13 -11.21 -10.54 11.79
N ALA A 14 -12.40 -11.10 11.99
CA ALA A 14 -12.62 -12.54 11.96
C ALA A 14 -12.64 -13.02 10.50
N ALA A 15 -11.72 -13.90 10.12
CA ALA A 15 -11.80 -14.63 8.86
C ALA A 15 -12.73 -15.85 9.05
N THR A 16 -13.90 -15.81 8.44
CA THR A 16 -14.82 -16.95 8.38
C THR A 16 -14.26 -18.01 7.45
N THR A 17 -13.87 -19.16 7.99
CA THR A 17 -13.63 -20.38 7.22
C THR A 17 -14.97 -20.97 6.81
N GLY A 18 -15.30 -20.89 5.53
CA GLY A 18 -16.45 -21.60 4.96
C GLY A 18 -16.14 -23.09 4.85
N LEU A 19 -16.69 -23.90 5.76
CA LEU A 19 -16.84 -25.33 5.56
C LEU A 19 -17.96 -25.56 4.53
N LEU A 20 -17.62 -26.07 3.34
CA LEU A 20 -18.61 -26.71 2.48
C LEU A 20 -18.65 -28.19 2.86
N ALA A 21 -19.58 -28.52 3.76
CA ALA A 21 -20.07 -29.86 3.96
C ALA A 21 -21.04 -30.19 2.83
N GLY A 22 -20.78 -31.28 2.09
CA GLY A 22 -21.65 -31.71 1.00
C GLY A 22 -21.44 -33.18 0.66
N GLY A 23 -22.15 -34.06 1.37
CA GLY A 23 -22.60 -35.36 0.86
C GLY A 23 -21.64 -36.53 1.03
N ALA A 24 -21.80 -37.27 2.14
CA ALA A 24 -21.32 -38.64 2.25
C ALA A 24 -22.24 -39.58 1.45
N ALA A 25 -21.71 -40.28 0.45
CA ALA A 25 -22.26 -41.56 0.03
C ALA A 25 -21.42 -42.66 0.70
N VAL A 26 -22.05 -43.35 1.65
CA VAL A 26 -21.52 -44.56 2.28
C VAL A 26 -21.44 -45.66 1.23
N GLY A 27 -20.24 -46.21 1.03
CA GLY A 27 -20.01 -47.43 0.25
C GLY A 27 -18.79 -48.14 0.82
N LEU A 28 -19.04 -49.12 1.70
CA LEU A 28 -18.03 -50.05 2.17
C LEU A 28 -17.62 -51.01 1.03
N ALA A 29 -16.37 -51.45 1.11
CA ALA A 29 -15.78 -52.63 0.48
C ALA A 29 -15.10 -52.46 -0.89
N GLY A 30 -13.76 -52.64 -0.87
CA GLY A 30 -13.12 -53.63 -1.73
C GLY A 30 -12.49 -53.14 -3.03
N THR A 31 -11.16 -53.21 -3.06
CA THR A 31 -10.28 -53.43 -4.23
C THR A 31 -9.90 -52.23 -5.13
N ALA A 32 -8.58 -51.98 -5.14
CA ALA A 32 -7.72 -51.26 -6.09
C ALA A 32 -8.35 -50.14 -6.97
N SER A 33 -7.98 -48.88 -6.71
CA SER A 33 -8.28 -47.75 -7.62
C SER A 33 -6.99 -47.19 -8.24
N ALA A 34 -6.96 -47.22 -9.56
CA ALA A 34 -5.94 -46.58 -10.38
C ALA A 34 -5.98 -45.05 -10.22
N SER A 35 -4.82 -44.41 -10.42
CA SER A 35 -4.64 -42.95 -10.43
C SER A 35 -5.70 -42.26 -11.29
N PRO A 36 -6.44 -41.25 -10.79
CA PRO A 36 -7.38 -40.51 -11.61
C PRO A 36 -6.61 -39.71 -12.66
N ALA A 37 -6.86 -40.00 -13.94
CA ALA A 37 -6.39 -39.18 -15.05
C ALA A 37 -6.99 -37.76 -14.92
N PRO A 38 -6.24 -36.69 -15.25
CA PRO A 38 -6.78 -35.34 -15.22
C PRO A 38 -7.94 -35.23 -16.22
N ALA A 39 -9.16 -35.02 -15.71
CA ALA A 39 -10.31 -34.75 -16.55
C ALA A 39 -10.12 -33.40 -17.23
N SER A 40 -10.01 -33.42 -18.56
CA SER A 40 -9.99 -32.20 -19.38
C SER A 40 -11.34 -31.50 -19.26
N VAL A 41 -11.37 -30.40 -18.51
CA VAL A 41 -12.53 -29.51 -18.48
C VAL A 41 -12.60 -28.80 -19.83
N VAL A 42 -13.47 -29.27 -20.73
CA VAL A 42 -13.83 -28.55 -21.95
C VAL A 42 -15.23 -28.01 -21.74
N SER A 43 -15.34 -26.73 -21.43
CA SER A 43 -16.62 -26.02 -21.46
C SER A 43 -16.39 -24.51 -21.62
N GLY A 44 -16.95 -23.96 -22.70
CA GLY A 44 -17.15 -22.51 -22.88
C GLY A 44 -16.51 -21.95 -24.15
N THR A 45 -17.30 -21.91 -25.23
CA THR A 45 -17.24 -21.02 -26.41
C THR A 45 -15.86 -20.43 -26.76
N GLN A 46 -15.21 -21.02 -27.77
CA GLN A 46 -13.99 -20.49 -28.37
C GLN A 46 -14.25 -19.14 -29.07
N HIS A 47 -14.13 -18.05 -28.32
CA HIS A 47 -13.57 -16.83 -28.86
C HIS A 47 -12.08 -16.87 -28.53
N HIS A 48 -11.22 -17.04 -29.55
CA HIS A 48 -9.77 -17.19 -29.38
C HIS A 48 -9.14 -15.90 -28.80
N ALA A 49 -9.36 -15.62 -27.52
CA ALA A 49 -8.60 -14.62 -26.79
C ALA A 49 -7.28 -15.26 -26.37
N THR A 50 -6.21 -14.92 -27.07
CA THR A 50 -4.86 -15.30 -26.61
C THR A 50 -4.55 -14.46 -25.38
N CYS A 51 -4.56 -15.07 -24.20
CA CYS A 51 -4.16 -14.43 -22.95
C CYS A 51 -2.68 -14.69 -22.67
N GLN A 52 -1.92 -13.64 -22.38
CA GLN A 52 -0.52 -13.74 -21.95
C GLN A 52 -0.37 -13.21 -20.52
N TRP A 53 0.39 -13.91 -19.69
CA TRP A 53 0.73 -13.46 -18.35
C TRP A 53 1.99 -12.59 -18.40
N HIS A 54 1.88 -11.35 -17.95
CA HIS A 54 3.03 -10.45 -17.80
C HIS A 54 3.48 -10.43 -16.34
N LYS A 55 4.75 -10.75 -16.10
CA LYS A 55 5.36 -10.61 -14.77
C LYS A 55 5.43 -9.13 -14.39
N GLY A 56 5.23 -8.84 -13.11
CA GLY A 56 5.40 -7.49 -12.59
C GLY A 56 6.81 -6.96 -12.85
N HIS A 57 6.91 -5.68 -13.20
CA HIS A 57 8.15 -5.04 -13.61
C HIS A 57 8.14 -3.55 -13.24
N TRP A 58 9.34 -2.96 -13.23
CA TRP A 58 9.51 -1.52 -13.08
C TRP A 58 9.29 -0.83 -14.43
N GLU A 59 8.42 0.16 -14.45
CA GLU A 59 8.18 1.00 -15.62
C GLU A 59 8.48 2.47 -15.28
N LYS A 60 9.06 3.18 -16.26
CA LYS A 60 9.31 4.61 -16.17
C LYS A 60 8.07 5.36 -16.66
N LYS A 61 7.55 6.25 -15.81
CA LYS A 61 6.46 7.15 -16.17
C LYS A 61 6.98 8.58 -16.21
N TRP A 62 6.60 9.31 -17.26
CA TRP A 62 6.91 10.73 -17.38
C TRP A 62 5.94 11.54 -16.53
N VAL A 63 6.46 12.22 -15.51
CA VAL A 63 5.70 13.13 -14.66
C VAL A 63 5.88 14.54 -15.18
N LYS A 64 4.78 15.21 -15.54
CA LYS A 64 4.82 16.60 -15.98
C LYS A 64 5.27 17.51 -14.83
N ALA A 65 5.88 18.63 -15.19
CA ALA A 65 6.26 19.65 -14.22
C ALA A 65 5.04 20.10 -13.42
N HIS A 66 5.24 20.34 -12.13
CA HIS A 66 4.17 20.73 -11.22
C HIS A 66 4.72 21.55 -10.06
N TRP A 67 3.81 22.19 -9.34
CA TRP A 67 4.12 22.89 -8.10
C TRP A 67 3.82 21.97 -6.92
N GLU A 68 4.77 21.83 -6.01
CA GLU A 68 4.63 21.04 -4.79
C GLU A 68 4.77 21.94 -3.56
N LYS A 69 3.91 21.73 -2.56
CA LYS A 69 4.01 22.42 -1.28
C LYS A 69 4.96 21.64 -0.36
N LYS A 70 6.17 22.16 -0.14
CA LYS A 70 7.18 21.52 0.70
C LYS A 70 7.34 22.21 2.06
N PRO A 71 7.54 21.44 3.14
CA PRO A 71 7.95 22.00 4.42
C PRO A 71 9.41 22.47 4.32
N VAL A 72 9.68 23.65 4.84
CA VAL A 72 11.00 24.25 4.99
C VAL A 72 11.28 24.39 6.47
N HIS A 73 12.43 23.89 6.89
CA HIS A 73 12.89 24.00 8.26
C HIS A 73 13.68 25.30 8.45
N HIS A 74 13.27 26.11 9.40
CA HIS A 74 13.95 27.32 9.83
C HIS A 74 14.50 27.10 11.22
N LYS A 75 15.78 27.40 11.40
CA LYS A 75 16.44 27.30 12.70
C LYS A 75 16.97 28.67 13.09
N THR A 76 16.42 29.24 14.15
CA THR A 76 16.72 30.60 14.60
C THR A 76 17.37 30.55 15.98
N TRP A 77 18.45 31.30 16.15
CA TRP A 77 19.12 31.45 17.44
C TRP A 77 18.56 32.66 18.17
N HIS A 78 18.14 32.47 19.41
CA HIS A 78 17.73 33.53 20.31
C HIS A 78 18.88 33.78 21.29
N PRO A 79 19.57 34.94 21.22
CA PRO A 79 20.64 35.24 22.15
C PRO A 79 20.10 35.37 23.58
N GLY A 80 20.95 35.06 24.56
CA GLY A 80 20.62 35.25 25.96
C GLY A 80 20.46 36.73 26.31
N HIS A 81 19.61 37.04 27.27
CA HIS A 81 19.33 38.41 27.70
C HIS A 81 19.00 38.47 29.19
N TYR A 82 19.13 39.66 29.79
CA TYR A 82 18.61 39.94 31.11
C TYR A 82 17.17 40.41 31.01
N ASP A 83 16.30 39.93 31.89
CA ASP A 83 14.97 40.50 32.04
C ASP A 83 14.98 41.80 32.85
N HIS A 84 13.82 42.45 32.95
CA HIS A 84 13.65 43.68 33.72
C HIS A 84 13.88 43.52 35.23
N HIS A 85 13.94 42.29 35.75
CA HIS A 85 14.22 41.98 37.15
C HIS A 85 15.70 41.63 37.38
N GLY A 86 16.54 41.69 36.34
CA GLY A 86 17.96 41.38 36.43
C GLY A 86 18.29 39.89 36.41
N THR A 87 17.34 39.01 36.08
CA THR A 87 17.60 37.58 35.92
C THR A 87 18.13 37.29 34.52
N TRP A 88 19.20 36.49 34.43
CA TRP A 88 19.80 36.08 33.15
C TRP A 88 19.04 34.91 32.52
N HIS A 89 18.61 35.08 31.27
CA HIS A 89 18.03 34.03 30.44
C HIS A 89 19.06 33.54 29.43
N LYS A 90 19.34 32.23 29.42
CA LYS A 90 20.27 31.63 28.47
C LYS A 90 19.68 31.64 27.07
N GLY A 91 20.53 31.85 26.07
CA GLY A 91 20.11 31.74 24.67
C GLY A 91 19.69 30.31 24.32
N TYR A 92 18.83 30.19 23.33
CA TYR A 92 18.28 28.91 22.88
C TYR A 92 18.07 28.90 21.36
N TRP A 93 17.98 27.70 20.80
CA TRP A 93 17.57 27.49 19.43
C TRP A 93 16.07 27.28 19.36
N GLU A 94 15.43 27.93 18.39
CA GLU A 94 14.04 27.69 18.03
C GLU A 94 14.01 27.06 16.63
N ASP A 95 13.34 25.91 16.53
CA ASP A 95 13.13 25.18 15.29
C ASP A 95 11.68 25.40 14.83
N ASN A 96 11.52 25.96 13.63
CA ASN A 96 10.23 26.30 13.05
C ASN A 96 10.06 25.66 11.67
N TYR A 97 8.82 25.34 11.30
CA TYR A 97 8.51 24.80 9.98
C TYR A 97 7.51 25.71 9.27
N SER A 98 7.84 26.13 8.05
CA SER A 98 6.92 26.84 7.18
C SER A 98 6.71 26.05 5.90
N TYR A 99 5.60 26.28 5.20
CA TYR A 99 5.40 25.70 3.88
C TYR A 99 5.72 26.69 2.77
N THR A 100 6.45 26.25 1.76
CA THR A 100 6.68 27.02 0.53
C THR A 100 6.28 26.22 -0.69
N TRP A 101 5.92 26.91 -1.77
CA TRP A 101 5.69 26.29 -3.06
C TRP A 101 7.00 26.19 -3.83
N VAL A 102 7.37 24.98 -4.21
CA VAL A 102 8.56 24.70 -5.00
C VAL A 102 8.14 24.22 -6.38
N TYR A 103 8.72 24.80 -7.42
CA TYR A 103 8.55 24.31 -8.78
C TYR A 103 9.39 23.06 -8.98
N VAL A 104 8.73 21.94 -9.31
CA VAL A 104 9.39 20.66 -9.60
C VAL A 104 9.38 20.47 -11.12
N PRO A 105 10.55 20.46 -11.78
CA PRO A 105 10.64 20.17 -13.21
C PRO A 105 10.09 18.79 -13.56
N ALA A 106 9.70 18.61 -14.83
CA ALA A 106 9.27 17.31 -15.33
C ALA A 106 10.41 16.29 -15.18
N HIS A 107 10.08 15.09 -14.74
CA HIS A 107 11.06 14.04 -14.44
C HIS A 107 10.47 12.64 -14.67
N TRP A 108 11.35 11.65 -14.73
CA TRP A 108 10.96 10.24 -14.78
C TRP A 108 10.80 9.69 -13.37
N GLU A 109 9.65 9.08 -13.09
CA GLU A 109 9.41 8.31 -11.89
C GLU A 109 9.33 6.82 -12.23
N HIS A 110 9.93 5.99 -11.38
CA HIS A 110 9.80 4.53 -11.52
C HIS A 110 8.61 4.08 -10.69
N HIS A 111 7.73 3.32 -11.30
CA HIS A 111 6.62 2.71 -10.58
C HIS A 111 6.57 1.21 -10.89
N TRP A 112 6.08 0.45 -9.92
CA TRP A 112 5.97 -0.99 -10.05
C TRP A 112 4.62 -1.34 -10.67
N VAL A 113 4.66 -1.96 -11.84
CA VAL A 113 3.49 -2.53 -12.49
C VAL A 113 3.27 -3.93 -11.94
N LYS A 114 2.10 -4.19 -11.36
CA LYS A 114 1.74 -5.53 -10.90
C LYS A 114 1.59 -6.46 -12.10
N GLY A 115 1.95 -7.73 -11.91
CA GLY A 115 1.73 -8.74 -12.95
C GLY A 115 0.24 -8.85 -13.28
N HIS A 116 -0.08 -8.96 -14.55
CA HIS A 116 -1.45 -9.00 -15.05
C HIS A 116 -1.57 -9.94 -16.25
N TRP A 117 -2.78 -10.43 -16.47
CA TRP A 117 -3.16 -11.14 -17.69
C TRP A 117 -3.57 -10.10 -18.74
N ASP A 118 -2.91 -10.12 -19.89
CA ASP A 118 -3.31 -9.38 -21.08
C ASP A 118 -4.03 -10.34 -22.03
N CYS A 119 -5.35 -10.19 -22.14
CA CYS A 119 -6.19 -10.99 -23.02
C CYS A 119 -6.59 -10.16 -24.23
N ARG A 120 -6.08 -10.52 -25.41
CA ARG A 120 -6.45 -9.82 -26.64
C ARG A 120 -7.64 -10.51 -27.30
N HIS A 121 -8.76 -9.80 -27.39
CA HIS A 121 -9.90 -10.23 -28.21
C HIS A 121 -9.62 -9.86 -29.68
N ARG A 122 -9.83 -10.81 -30.59
CA ARG A 122 -9.69 -10.61 -32.05
C ARG A 122 -10.98 -10.08 -32.65
#